data_AF-A0A2E0S0I7-F1
#
_entry.id   AF-A0A2E0S0I7-F1
#
_cell.length_a   1.000
_cell.length_b   1.000
_cell.length_c   1.000
_cell.angle_alpha   90.00
_cell.angle_beta   90.00
_cell.angle_gamma   90.00
#
_symmetry.space_group_name_H-M   'P 1'
#
loop_
_entity.id
_entity.type
_entity.pdbx_description
1 polymer ?
#
loop_
_entity_poly.entity_id
_entity_poly.type
_entity_poly.pdbx_seq_one_letter_code
_entity_poly.pdbx_strand_id
1 'polypeptide(L)' 'MVEKILGWVKSLTEIGLAFIALGVVLQILFGAAVPFLGLDVIGSVLAVVKELGSEGLVGLVAIWVLWGIYSK' A
#
# COMPACT_ATOMS: atom_id res chain seq x y z
N MET A 1 17.62 7.88 -23.50
CA MET A 1 18.23 7.81 -22.15
C MET A 1 17.17 7.66 -21.05
N VAL A 2 16.11 8.48 -21.06
CA VAL A 2 14.99 8.40 -20.11
C VAL A 2 14.35 7.01 -20.09
N GLU A 3 14.10 6.40 -21.25
CA GLU A 3 13.56 5.04 -21.36
C GLU A 3 14.41 3.98 -20.66
N LYS A 4 15.74 4.11 -20.75
CA LYS A 4 16.66 3.19 -20.07
C LYS A 4 16.56 3.34 -18.56
N ILE A 5 16.51 4.57 -18.06
CA ILE A 5 16.33 4.88 -16.62
C ILE A 5 14.98 4.35 -16.13
N LEU A 6 13.90 4.58 -16.88
CA LEU A 6 12.57 4.04 -16.57
C LEU A 6 12.58 2.51 -16.52
N GLY A 7 13.28 1.85 -17.44
CA GLY A 7 13.48 0.40 -17.41
C GLY A 7 14.17 -0.08 -16.13
N TRP A 8 15.25 0.58 -15.72
CA TRP A 8 15.95 0.27 -14.46
C TRP A 8 15.07 0.47 -13.23
N VAL A 9 14.33 1.59 -13.16
CA VAL A 9 13.41 1.87 -12.05
C VAL A 9 12.31 0.82 -11.97
N LYS A 10 11.78 0.39 -13.12
CA LYS A 10 10.76 -0.66 -13.17
C LYS A 10 11.30 -1.99 -12.65
N SER A 11 12.44 -2.44 -13.15
CA SER A 11 13.06 -3.69 -12.66
C SER A 11 13.40 -3.64 -11.18
N LEU A 12 13.90 -2.51 -10.68
CA LEU A 12 14.18 -2.36 -9.25
C LEU A 12 12.90 -2.41 -8.40
N THR A 13 11.83 -1.77 -8.89
CA THR A 13 10.51 -1.83 -8.25
C THR A 13 9.96 -3.25 -8.22
N GLU A 14 10.08 -4.00 -9.32
CA GLU A 14 9.66 -5.41 -9.40
C GLU A 14 10.42 -6.28 -8.40
N ILE A 15 11.74 -6.08 -8.28
CA ILE A 15 12.58 -6.76 -7.29
C ILE A 15 12.13 -6.40 -5.87
N GLY A 16 11.92 -5.10 -5.58
CA GLY A 16 11.43 -4.65 -4.29
C GLY A 16 10.08 -5.25 -3.91
N LEU A 17 9.16 -5.33 -4.87
CA LEU A 17 7.84 -5.93 -4.67
C LEU A 17 7.94 -7.43 -4.37
N ALA A 18 8.83 -8.15 -5.06
CA ALA A 18 9.09 -9.56 -4.79
C ALA A 18 9.62 -9.78 -3.36
N PHE A 19 10.49 -8.89 -2.87
CA PHE A 19 10.96 -8.94 -1.48
C PHE A 19 9.85 -8.67 -0.46
N ILE A 20 8.95 -7.71 -0.72
CA ILE A 20 7.78 -7.45 0.14
C ILE A 20 6.89 -8.70 0.20
N ALA A 21 6.59 -9.30 -0.96
CA ALA A 21 5.76 -10.50 -1.03
C ALA A 21 6.41 -11.67 -0.27
N LEU A 22 7.71 -11.86 -0.42
CA LEU A 22 8.47 -12.86 0.35
C LEU A 22 8.42 -12.59 1.86
N GLY A 23 8.54 -11.33 2.28
CA GLY A 23 8.38 -10.91 3.68
C GLY A 23 7.01 -11.26 4.25
N VAL A 24 5.94 -11.02 3.48
CA VAL A 24 4.56 -11.39 3.86
C VAL A 24 4.42 -12.90 4.04
N VAL A 25 4.91 -13.71 3.10
CA VAL A 25 4.83 -15.18 3.19
C VAL A 25 5.55 -15.69 4.43
N LEU A 26 6.77 -15.20 4.68
CA LEU A 26 7.54 -15.59 5.86
C LEU A 26 6.84 -15.20 7.15
N GLN A 27 6.24 -14.01 7.21
CA GLN A 27 5.53 -13.55 8.40
C GLN A 27 4.28 -14.39 8.68
N ILE A 28 3.56 -14.84 7.64
CA ILE A 28 2.43 -15.77 7.78
C ILE A 28 2.89 -17.12 8.32
N LEU A 29 4.02 -17.65 7.83
CA LEU A 29 4.53 -18.96 8.23
C LEU A 29 5.04 -18.99 9.68
N PHE A 30 5.71 -17.93 10.13
CA PHE A 30 6.34 -17.87 11.46
C PHE A 30 5.50 -17.15 12.53
N GLY A 31 4.38 -16.50 12.15
CA GLY A 31 3.36 -15.98 13.06
C GLY A 31 3.71 -14.69 13.84
N ALA A 32 4.99 -14.37 14.03
CA ALA A 32 5.47 -13.10 14.58
C ALA A 32 6.28 -12.32 13.53
N ALA A 33 6.58 -11.04 13.80
CA ALA A 33 7.51 -10.27 12.98
C ALA A 33 8.74 -11.13 12.67
N VAL A 34 9.03 -11.27 11.37
CA VAL A 34 9.99 -12.24 10.87
C VAL A 34 11.30 -12.09 11.66
N PRO A 35 11.75 -13.09 12.45
CA PRO A 35 12.77 -12.90 13.49
C PRO A 35 14.10 -12.35 12.99
N PHE A 36 14.40 -12.52 11.71
CA PHE A 36 15.64 -12.08 11.06
C PHE A 36 15.54 -10.72 10.36
N LEU A 37 14.32 -10.19 10.16
CA LEU A 37 14.11 -8.86 9.58
C LEU A 37 13.75 -7.84 10.66
N GLY A 38 13.12 -8.26 11.76
CA GLY A 38 12.65 -7.34 12.81
C GLY A 38 11.59 -6.34 12.33
N LEU A 39 11.05 -6.54 11.12
CA LEU A 39 10.10 -5.68 10.45
C LEU A 39 8.75 -6.38 10.34
N ASP A 40 7.68 -5.64 10.62
CA ASP A 40 6.30 -6.05 10.39
C ASP A 40 5.84 -5.56 9.01
N VAL A 41 6.04 -6.42 8.00
CA VAL A 41 5.70 -6.10 6.61
C VAL A 41 4.19 -6.05 6.43
N ILE A 42 3.47 -6.98 7.04
CA ILE A 42 2.00 -7.05 6.97
C ILE A 42 1.39 -5.81 7.61
N GLY A 43 1.83 -5.44 8.81
CA GLY A 43 1.36 -4.24 9.51
C GLY A 43 1.63 -2.95 8.73
N SER A 44 2.79 -2.85 8.07
CA SER A 44 3.12 -1.70 7.22
C SER A 44 2.17 -1.57 6.02
N VAL A 45 1.83 -2.68 5.34
CA VAL A 45 0.87 -2.66 4.23
C VAL A 45 -0.54 -2.34 4.72
N LEU A 46 -0.96 -2.92 5.84
CA LEU A 46 -2.26 -2.64 6.46
C LEU A 46 -2.40 -1.16 6.88
N ALA A 47 -1.35 -0.54 7.38
CA ALA A 47 -1.35 0.88 7.73
C ALA A 47 -1.66 1.76 6.51
N VAL A 48 -0.96 1.53 5.39
CA VAL A 48 -1.20 2.27 4.13
C VAL A 48 -2.63 2.03 3.61
N VAL A 49 -3.09 0.77 3.61
CA VAL A 49 -4.46 0.45 3.17
C VAL A 49 -5.50 1.15 4.06
N LYS A 50 -5.25 1.22 5.36
CA LYS A 50 -6.13 1.89 6.32
C LYS A 50 -6.17 3.41 6.09
N GLU A 51 -5.03 4.04 5.82
CA GLU A 51 -4.97 5.46 5.45
C GLU A 51 -5.74 5.72 4.14
N LEU A 52 -5.55 4.89 3.12
CA LEU A 52 -6.30 5.02 1.87
C LEU A 52 -7.82 4.80 2.07
N GLY A 53 -8.20 3.90 2.97
CA GLY A 53 -9.60 3.63 3.31
C GLY A 53 -10.25 4.74 4.15
N SER A 54 -9.51 5.39 5.05
CA SER A 54 -10.05 6.50 5.85
C SER A 54 -10.36 7.72 4.98
N GLU A 55 -9.51 8.01 3.99
CA GLU A 55 -9.77 9.08 3.02
C GLU A 55 -10.95 8.77 2.09
N GLY A 56 -11.24 7.49 1.84
CA GLY A 56 -12.40 7.06 1.05
C GLY A 56 -13.75 7.43 1.70
N LEU A 57 -13.84 7.37 3.03
CA LEU A 57 -15.04 7.79 3.76
C LEU A 57 -15.25 9.31 3.64
N VAL A 58 -14.16 10.08 3.73
CA VAL A 58 -14.17 11.54 3.53
C VAL A 58 -14.62 11.89 2.11
N GLY A 59 -14.20 11.13 1.11
CA GLY A 59 -14.66 11.27 -0.27
C GLY A 59 -16.17 11.04 -0.46
N LEU A 60 -16.72 10.00 0.17
CA LEU A 60 -18.18 9.74 0.14
C LEU A 60 -18.98 10.85 0.83
N VAL A 61 -18.48 11.37 1.96
CA VAL A 61 -19.09 12.52 2.66
C VAL A 61 -19.05 13.78 1.78
N ALA A 62 -17.93 14.03 1.09
CA ALA A 62 -17.81 15.18 0.18
C ALA A 62 -18.83 15.12 -0.98
N ILE A 63 -19.03 13.94 -1.58
CA ILE A 63 -20.07 13.74 -2.63
C ILE A 63 -21.46 14.01 -2.06
N TRP A 64 -21.76 13.56 -0.84
CA TRP A 64 -23.05 13.78 -0.21
C TRP A 64 -23.34 15.26 0.06
N VAL A 65 -22.33 16.01 0.50
CA VAL A 65 -22.43 17.47 0.68
C VAL A 65 -22.67 18.18 -0.66
N LEU A 66 -21.90 17.84 -1.70
CA LEU A 66 -22.06 18.42 -3.04
C LEU A 66 -23.47 18.12 -3.60
N TRP A 67 -23.96 16.90 -3.41
CA TRP A 67 -25.32 16.53 -3.79
C TRP A 67 -26.37 17.34 -3.02
N GLY A 68 -26.20 17.55 -1.71
CA GLY A 68 -27.10 18.39 -0.91
C GLY A 68 -27.13 19.87 -1.34
N ILE A 69 -26.02 20.40 -1.84
CA ILE A 69 -25.93 21.76 -2.38
C ILE A 69 -26.63 21.85 -3.75
N TYR A 70 -26.40 20.87 -4.63
CA TYR A 70 -26.86 20.90 -6.02
C TYR A 70 -28.28 20.34 -6.22
N SER A 71 -28.84 19.65 -5.23
CA SER A 71 -30.19 19.08 -5.27
C SER A 71 -31.27 20.03 -4.71
N LYS A 72 -30.95 21.32 -4.60
CA LYS A 72 -31.89 22.46 -4.46
C LYS A 72 -32.03 23.18 -5.80
#